data_AF-A0A951T5N8-F1
#
_entry.id   AF-A0A951T5N8-F1
#
_cell.length_a   1.000
_cell.length_b   1.000
_cell.length_c   1.000
_cell.angle_alpha   90.00
_cell.angle_beta   90.00
_cell.angle_gamma   90.00
#
_symmetry.space_group_name_H-M   'P 1'
#
loop_
_entity.id
_entity.type
_entity.pdbx_description
1 polymer ?
#
loop_
_entity_poly.entity_id
_entity_poly.type
_entity_poly.pdbx_seq_one_letter_code
_entity_poly.pdbx_strand_id
1 'polypeptide(L)'
;MTEADKQTVVHDLSRASEEFERWHDATVSALQERAGQLRAQAGRLAGLREAADQLGRVGEQLKEAVAEAEAKRAEAESLRQELAARQSELAEMEEMRGQLAEKEEMAGELTALRAALAEKDTQLSELETLRTALAEQRTQLEELEALRAALVSQNAHLDEMDALRAALELEEQAHARADLEKKMLLDQIEGLKLAAGEADELRSRVERLEKELESERTAVLRLQAQSAARVEVRPAAQAPAAPIQPAVPPRPAAEPENALQKVLKSRSRGPRRQLGEILITSGVLTQDQVDEAIRVQVSDPRRRLGTIIVDLGFATEEIIAATLAAQLRTRFVDNLEREMTPEAMRVVPQNLAIHHRCVPLAFGGGTLSVAMANPLDLIAIEDLQHATGAFVEPVVATASAIDRVLNKYYMKTKSSGFTTR
;
A
#
# COMPACT_ATOMS: atom_id res chain seq x y z
N MET A 1 -74.06 -69.54 151.25
CA MET A 1 -74.91 -68.42 150.77
C MET A 1 -75.24 -67.47 151.91
N THR A 2 -74.19 -66.86 152.46
CA THR A 2 -74.27 -65.58 153.17
C THR A 2 -74.47 -64.45 152.15
N GLU A 3 -74.84 -63.25 152.58
CA GLU A 3 -75.15 -62.12 151.69
C GLU A 3 -74.00 -61.77 150.73
N ALA A 4 -72.76 -61.92 151.19
CA ALA A 4 -71.55 -61.72 150.39
C ALA A 4 -71.48 -62.61 149.14
N ASP A 5 -71.84 -63.90 149.26
CA ASP A 5 -71.72 -64.89 148.19
C ASP A 5 -72.55 -64.50 146.95
N LYS A 6 -73.68 -63.81 147.16
CA LYS A 6 -74.54 -63.29 146.07
C LYS A 6 -73.92 -62.07 145.41
N GLN A 7 -73.25 -61.20 146.17
CA GLN A 7 -72.59 -60.00 145.65
C GLN A 7 -71.42 -60.37 144.72
N THR A 8 -70.66 -61.43 145.05
CA THR A 8 -69.57 -61.93 144.19
C THR A 8 -70.10 -62.40 142.84
N VAL A 9 -71.16 -63.23 142.82
CA VAL A 9 -71.73 -63.75 141.55
C VAL A 9 -72.31 -62.64 140.68
N VAL A 10 -72.96 -61.62 141.28
CA VAL A 10 -73.46 -60.46 140.52
C VAL A 10 -72.30 -59.62 139.96
N HIS A 11 -71.26 -59.37 140.76
CA HIS A 11 -70.06 -58.67 140.32
C HIS A 11 -69.36 -59.38 139.15
N ASP A 12 -69.24 -60.71 139.22
CA ASP A 12 -68.57 -61.48 138.18
C ASP A 12 -69.41 -61.62 136.90
N LEU A 13 -70.75 -61.64 137.00
CA LEU A 13 -71.62 -61.51 135.81
C LEU A 13 -71.55 -60.10 135.19
N SER A 14 -71.56 -59.02 135.98
CA SER A 14 -71.36 -57.66 135.46
C SER A 14 -70.00 -57.55 134.76
N ARG A 15 -68.95 -58.09 135.36
CA ARG A 15 -67.61 -58.12 134.76
C ARG A 15 -67.58 -58.91 133.45
N ALA A 16 -68.19 -60.10 133.40
CA ALA A 16 -68.29 -60.88 132.16
C ALA A 16 -69.11 -60.17 131.08
N SER A 17 -70.14 -59.41 131.46
CA SER A 17 -70.92 -58.56 130.54
C SER A 17 -70.07 -57.41 129.99
N GLU A 18 -69.33 -56.69 130.85
CA GLU A 18 -68.42 -55.63 130.42
C GLU A 18 -67.29 -56.17 129.54
N GLU A 19 -66.72 -57.33 129.86
CA GLU A 19 -65.67 -57.97 129.05
C GLU A 19 -66.23 -58.45 127.69
N PHE A 20 -67.50 -58.89 127.62
CA PHE A 20 -68.18 -59.19 126.36
C PHE A 20 -68.53 -57.94 125.54
N GLU A 21 -69.06 -56.88 126.15
CA GLU A 21 -69.36 -55.62 125.47
C GLU A 21 -68.09 -54.98 124.90
N ARG A 22 -67.00 -54.92 125.69
CA ARG A 22 -65.69 -54.43 125.22
C ARG A 22 -65.14 -55.29 124.06
N TRP A 23 -65.34 -56.60 124.07
CA TRP A 23 -64.96 -57.47 122.96
C TRP A 23 -65.85 -57.27 121.72
N HIS A 24 -67.15 -57.08 121.92
CA HIS A 24 -68.11 -56.79 120.86
C HIS A 24 -67.79 -55.44 120.17
N ASP A 25 -67.64 -54.37 120.95
CA ASP A 25 -67.29 -53.04 120.42
C ASP A 25 -65.92 -53.05 119.73
N ALA A 26 -64.92 -53.74 120.29
CA ALA A 26 -63.61 -53.86 119.65
C ALA A 26 -63.68 -54.63 118.31
N THR A 27 -64.45 -55.72 118.24
CA THR A 27 -64.60 -56.49 116.99
C THR A 27 -65.47 -55.77 115.95
N VAL A 28 -66.55 -55.10 116.38
CA VAL A 28 -67.37 -54.23 115.52
C VAL A 28 -66.55 -53.07 114.98
N SER A 29 -65.76 -52.39 115.83
CA SER A 29 -64.87 -51.30 115.43
C SER A 29 -63.81 -51.76 114.43
N ALA A 30 -63.13 -52.89 114.68
CA ALA A 30 -62.15 -53.45 113.75
C ALA A 30 -62.77 -53.88 112.39
N LEU A 31 -64.02 -54.38 112.40
CA LEU A 31 -64.76 -54.70 111.18
C LEU A 31 -65.20 -53.43 110.43
N GLN A 32 -65.62 -52.38 111.13
CA GLN A 32 -65.94 -51.07 110.55
C GLN A 32 -64.71 -50.41 109.93
N GLU A 33 -63.56 -50.43 110.62
CA GLU A 33 -62.30 -49.89 110.11
C GLU A 33 -61.86 -50.66 108.85
N ARG A 34 -61.88 -52.00 108.89
CA ARG A 34 -61.51 -52.84 107.74
C ARG A 34 -62.47 -52.67 106.55
N ALA A 35 -63.76 -52.46 106.81
CA ALA A 35 -64.73 -52.09 105.77
C ALA A 35 -64.46 -50.68 105.20
N GLY A 36 -64.01 -49.73 106.03
CA GLY A 36 -63.54 -48.41 105.59
C GLY A 36 -62.29 -48.50 104.70
N GLN A 37 -61.29 -49.29 105.10
CA GLN A 37 -60.08 -49.55 104.33
C GLN A 37 -60.41 -50.20 102.96
N LEU A 38 -61.32 -51.18 102.93
CA LEU A 38 -61.80 -51.80 101.69
C LEU A 38 -62.57 -50.83 100.78
N ARG A 39 -63.43 -49.96 101.34
CA ARG A 39 -64.08 -48.88 100.57
C ARG A 39 -63.07 -47.91 99.97
N ALA A 40 -62.02 -47.54 100.73
CA ALA A 40 -60.93 -46.68 100.27
C ALA A 40 -60.00 -47.37 99.24
N GLN A 41 -59.93 -48.70 99.21
CA GLN A 41 -59.29 -49.45 98.13
C GLN A 41 -60.18 -49.49 96.88
N ALA A 42 -61.47 -49.79 97.03
CA ALA A 42 -62.44 -49.79 95.93
C ALA A 42 -62.53 -48.42 95.22
N GLY A 43 -62.57 -47.32 95.98
CA GLY A 43 -62.55 -45.96 95.41
C GLY A 43 -61.28 -45.63 94.62
N ARG A 44 -60.11 -46.11 95.07
CA ARG A 44 -58.85 -45.98 94.32
C ARG A 44 -58.85 -46.82 93.04
N LEU A 45 -59.40 -48.03 93.07
CA LEU A 45 -59.56 -48.87 91.87
C LEU A 45 -60.55 -48.27 90.87
N ALA A 46 -61.63 -47.61 91.34
CA ALA A 46 -62.55 -46.87 90.48
C ALA A 46 -61.84 -45.67 89.80
N GLY A 47 -61.12 -44.83 90.55
CA GLY A 47 -60.36 -43.71 89.97
C GLY A 47 -59.27 -44.15 89.00
N LEU A 48 -58.58 -45.27 89.26
CA LEU A 48 -57.62 -45.86 88.32
C LEU A 48 -58.29 -46.36 87.03
N ARG A 49 -59.51 -46.91 87.13
CA ARG A 49 -60.30 -47.32 85.96
C ARG A 49 -60.77 -46.11 85.15
N GLU A 50 -61.26 -45.06 85.80
CA GLU A 50 -61.65 -43.82 85.11
C GLU A 50 -60.46 -43.15 84.41
N ALA A 51 -59.28 -43.17 85.02
CA ALA A 51 -58.03 -42.71 84.39
C ALA A 51 -57.63 -43.59 83.20
N ALA A 52 -57.78 -44.91 83.28
CA ALA A 52 -57.54 -45.82 82.16
C ALA A 52 -58.53 -45.60 81.00
N ASP A 53 -59.82 -45.39 81.30
CA ASP A 53 -60.85 -45.06 80.30
C ASP A 53 -60.60 -43.70 79.64
N GLN A 54 -60.08 -42.71 80.40
CA GLN A 54 -59.64 -41.41 79.85
C GLN A 54 -58.42 -41.56 78.92
N LEU A 55 -57.39 -42.30 79.36
CA LEU A 55 -56.21 -42.60 78.54
C LEU A 55 -56.58 -43.38 77.27
N GLY A 56 -57.58 -44.27 77.33
CA GLY A 56 -58.13 -44.95 76.15
C GLY A 56 -58.72 -43.97 75.14
N ARG A 57 -59.56 -43.02 75.59
CA ARG A 57 -60.15 -41.99 74.71
C ARG A 57 -59.08 -41.09 74.07
N VAL A 58 -58.09 -40.66 74.85
CA VAL A 58 -56.95 -39.87 74.34
C VAL A 58 -56.13 -40.71 73.34
N GLY A 59 -55.97 -42.01 73.59
CA GLY A 59 -55.32 -42.95 72.68
C GLY A 59 -56.02 -43.06 71.32
N GLU A 60 -57.35 -43.17 71.28
CA GLU A 60 -58.09 -43.17 70.01
C GLU A 60 -58.03 -41.81 69.31
N GLN A 61 -58.18 -40.69 70.03
CA GLN A 61 -58.05 -39.34 69.47
C GLN A 61 -56.65 -39.10 68.87
N LEU A 62 -55.59 -39.63 69.48
CA LEU A 62 -54.24 -39.55 68.94
C LEU A 62 -54.06 -40.42 67.68
N LYS A 63 -54.69 -41.60 67.59
CA LYS A 63 -54.68 -42.40 66.36
C LYS A 63 -55.39 -41.69 65.22
N GLU A 64 -56.56 -41.11 65.49
CA GLU A 64 -57.36 -40.36 64.51
C GLU A 64 -56.59 -39.13 64.00
N ALA A 65 -55.98 -38.35 64.90
CA ALA A 65 -55.13 -37.22 64.53
C ALA A 65 -53.85 -37.62 63.77
N VAL A 66 -53.26 -38.78 64.07
CA VAL A 66 -52.13 -39.33 63.30
C VAL A 66 -52.56 -39.76 61.90
N ALA A 67 -53.69 -40.46 61.77
CA ALA A 67 -54.23 -40.87 60.47
C ALA A 67 -54.59 -39.67 59.58
N GLU A 68 -55.19 -38.61 60.15
CA GLU A 68 -55.39 -37.34 59.44
C GLU A 68 -54.06 -36.71 59.00
N ALA A 69 -53.04 -36.71 59.87
CA ALA A 69 -51.74 -36.13 59.56
C ALA A 69 -50.97 -36.93 58.48
N GLU A 70 -51.14 -38.25 58.44
CA GLU A 70 -50.59 -39.13 57.41
C GLU A 70 -51.31 -38.94 56.06
N ALA A 71 -52.64 -38.83 56.05
CA ALA A 71 -53.40 -38.50 54.85
C ALA A 71 -52.98 -37.13 54.26
N LYS A 72 -52.90 -36.09 55.10
CA LYS A 72 -52.46 -34.74 54.69
C LYS A 72 -50.99 -34.70 54.23
N ARG A 73 -50.14 -35.61 54.71
CA ARG A 73 -48.77 -35.79 54.19
C ARG A 73 -48.77 -36.44 52.82
N ALA A 74 -49.56 -37.49 52.60
CA ALA A 74 -49.68 -38.14 51.29
C ALA A 74 -50.22 -37.19 50.21
N GLU A 75 -51.23 -36.37 50.54
CA GLU A 75 -51.73 -35.29 49.67
C GLU A 75 -50.64 -34.27 49.35
N ALA A 76 -49.90 -33.81 50.36
CA ALA A 76 -48.79 -32.86 50.17
C ALA A 76 -47.61 -33.46 49.38
N GLU A 77 -47.39 -34.77 49.44
CA GLU A 77 -46.38 -35.49 48.65
C GLU A 77 -46.82 -35.66 47.19
N SER A 78 -48.10 -35.96 46.93
CA SER A 78 -48.68 -35.95 45.57
C SER A 78 -48.55 -34.57 44.92
N LEU A 79 -48.94 -33.50 45.64
CA LEU A 79 -48.84 -32.12 45.14
C LEU A 79 -47.39 -31.68 44.90
N ARG A 80 -46.41 -32.20 45.68
CA ARG A 80 -44.98 -31.98 45.42
C ARG A 80 -44.49 -32.70 44.17
N GLN A 81 -44.97 -33.92 43.91
CA GLN A 81 -44.65 -34.66 42.69
C GLN A 81 -45.23 -33.97 41.44
N GLU A 82 -46.48 -33.50 41.51
CA GLU A 82 -47.10 -32.69 40.44
C GLU A 82 -46.37 -31.36 40.19
N LEU A 83 -45.95 -30.67 41.26
CA LEU A 83 -45.16 -29.44 41.14
C LEU A 83 -43.79 -29.70 40.50
N ALA A 84 -43.10 -30.77 40.92
CA ALA A 84 -41.80 -31.15 40.36
C ALA A 84 -41.89 -31.54 38.89
N ALA A 85 -42.95 -32.27 38.50
CA ALA A 85 -43.22 -32.59 37.10
C ALA A 85 -43.42 -31.31 36.26
N ARG A 86 -44.28 -30.39 36.70
CA ARG A 86 -44.49 -29.09 36.03
C ARG A 86 -43.24 -28.21 36.00
N GLN A 87 -42.35 -28.32 36.99
CA GLN A 87 -41.06 -27.63 36.98
C GLN A 87 -40.10 -28.21 35.93
N SER A 88 -40.13 -29.52 35.67
CA SER A 88 -39.42 -30.14 34.53
C SER A 88 -40.00 -29.67 33.19
N GLU A 89 -41.32 -29.74 33.02
CA GLU A 89 -42.02 -29.27 31.81
C GLU A 89 -41.71 -27.79 31.49
N LEU A 90 -41.65 -26.94 32.52
CA LEU A 90 -41.28 -25.53 32.37
C LEU A 90 -39.81 -25.35 31.98
N ALA A 91 -38.88 -26.10 32.58
CA ALA A 91 -37.46 -26.04 32.22
C ALA A 91 -37.21 -26.49 30.77
N GLU A 92 -37.87 -27.56 30.33
CA GLU A 92 -37.83 -28.04 28.94
C GLU A 92 -38.40 -26.98 27.96
N MET A 93 -39.49 -26.29 28.33
CA MET A 93 -40.03 -25.18 27.54
C MET A 93 -39.14 -23.93 27.54
N GLU A 94 -38.41 -23.65 28.61
CA GLU A 94 -37.45 -22.55 28.66
C GLU A 94 -36.20 -22.84 27.82
N GLU A 95 -35.69 -24.09 27.83
CA GLU A 95 -34.61 -24.51 26.92
C GLU A 95 -35.06 -24.41 25.45
N MET A 96 -36.24 -24.93 25.12
CA MET A 96 -36.81 -24.86 23.76
C MET A 96 -37.02 -23.41 23.29
N ARG A 97 -37.31 -22.47 24.20
CA ARG A 97 -37.37 -21.02 23.90
C ARG A 97 -35.99 -20.43 23.66
N GLY A 98 -34.97 -20.81 24.44
CA GLY A 98 -33.58 -20.43 24.17
C GLY A 98 -33.13 -20.87 22.78
N GLN A 99 -33.34 -22.15 22.45
CA GLN A 99 -33.06 -22.71 21.13
C GLN A 99 -33.91 -22.11 19.99
N LEU A 100 -35.00 -21.40 20.29
CA LEU A 100 -35.78 -20.65 19.29
C LEU A 100 -35.16 -19.27 19.08
N ALA A 101 -34.83 -18.56 20.17
CA ALA A 101 -34.20 -17.24 20.12
C ALA A 101 -32.84 -17.27 19.37
N GLU A 102 -32.00 -18.27 19.61
CA GLU A 102 -30.74 -18.47 18.86
C GLU A 102 -30.98 -18.66 17.35
N LYS A 103 -32.09 -19.32 16.97
CA LYS A 103 -32.48 -19.52 15.56
C LYS A 103 -33.07 -18.26 14.94
N GLU A 104 -33.77 -17.44 15.72
CA GLU A 104 -34.26 -16.12 15.29
C GLU A 104 -33.10 -15.13 15.11
N GLU A 105 -32.09 -15.16 15.98
CA GLU A 105 -30.86 -14.37 15.83
C GLU A 105 -30.06 -14.77 14.58
N MET A 106 -29.78 -16.07 14.39
CA MET A 106 -29.15 -16.57 13.14
C MET A 106 -29.99 -16.29 11.89
N ALA A 107 -31.32 -16.30 11.98
CA ALA A 107 -32.18 -15.90 10.86
C ALA A 107 -32.01 -14.39 10.56
N GLY A 108 -31.88 -13.56 11.59
CA GLY A 108 -31.53 -12.15 11.47
C GLY A 108 -30.20 -11.96 10.73
N GLU A 109 -29.13 -12.61 11.19
CA GLU A 109 -27.82 -12.60 10.53
C GLU A 109 -27.90 -13.03 9.06
N LEU A 110 -28.62 -14.12 8.75
CA LEU A 110 -28.82 -14.59 7.39
C LEU A 110 -29.58 -13.59 6.51
N THR A 111 -30.51 -12.80 7.06
CA THR A 111 -31.15 -11.71 6.30
C THR A 111 -30.22 -10.52 6.06
N ALA A 112 -29.38 -10.15 7.04
CA ALA A 112 -28.37 -9.11 6.88
C ALA A 112 -27.31 -9.49 5.83
N LEU A 113 -26.83 -10.75 5.87
CA LEU A 113 -25.91 -11.29 4.87
C LEU A 113 -26.52 -11.35 3.47
N ARG A 114 -27.82 -11.66 3.34
CA ARG A 114 -28.53 -11.61 2.04
C ARG A 114 -28.67 -10.19 1.51
N ALA A 115 -28.95 -9.21 2.38
CA ALA A 115 -28.99 -7.80 1.98
C ALA A 115 -27.61 -7.29 1.52
N ALA A 116 -26.55 -7.63 2.25
CA ALA A 116 -25.17 -7.30 1.89
C ALA A 116 -24.73 -7.97 0.57
N LEU A 117 -25.18 -9.21 0.31
CA LEU A 117 -24.93 -9.90 -0.96
C LEU A 117 -25.62 -9.18 -2.13
N ALA A 118 -26.89 -8.79 -1.98
CA ALA A 118 -27.61 -8.05 -3.01
C ALA A 118 -26.97 -6.68 -3.34
N GLU A 119 -26.42 -5.98 -2.33
CA GLU A 119 -25.64 -4.75 -2.55
C GLU A 119 -24.38 -5.03 -3.38
N LYS A 120 -23.69 -6.15 -3.12
CA LYS A 120 -22.50 -6.57 -3.88
C LYS A 120 -22.85 -6.99 -5.31
N ASP A 121 -23.99 -7.64 -5.53
CA ASP A 121 -24.49 -7.95 -6.87
C ASP A 121 -24.82 -6.66 -7.66
N THR A 122 -25.39 -5.63 -7.02
CA THR A 122 -25.58 -4.33 -7.67
C THR A 122 -24.25 -3.66 -8.03
N GLN A 123 -23.25 -3.67 -7.13
CA GLN A 123 -21.92 -3.12 -7.39
C GLN A 123 -21.16 -3.87 -8.49
N LEU A 124 -21.36 -5.19 -8.61
CA LEU A 124 -20.83 -5.97 -9.73
C LEU A 124 -21.48 -5.55 -11.05
N SER A 125 -22.80 -5.35 -11.10
CA SER A 125 -23.46 -4.90 -12.33
C SER A 125 -23.01 -3.51 -12.79
N GLU A 126 -22.78 -2.57 -11.86
CA GLU A 126 -22.20 -1.25 -12.15
C GLU A 126 -20.78 -1.38 -12.75
N LEU A 127 -19.92 -2.20 -12.13
CA LEU A 127 -18.56 -2.48 -12.62
C LEU A 127 -18.55 -3.14 -14.00
N GLU A 128 -19.53 -3.99 -14.32
CA GLU A 128 -19.68 -4.55 -15.67
C GLU A 128 -20.05 -3.47 -16.71
N THR A 129 -20.97 -2.55 -16.41
CA THR A 129 -21.28 -1.43 -17.32
C THR A 129 -20.11 -0.46 -17.52
N LEU A 130 -19.32 -0.21 -16.47
CA LEU A 130 -18.09 0.58 -16.57
C LEU A 130 -17.03 -0.14 -17.41
N ARG A 131 -16.96 -1.47 -17.32
CA ARG A 131 -16.06 -2.30 -18.13
C ARG A 131 -16.44 -2.30 -19.61
N THR A 132 -17.74 -2.30 -19.96
CA THR A 132 -18.16 -2.18 -21.36
C THR A 132 -17.89 -0.78 -21.92
N ALA A 133 -18.20 0.27 -21.17
CA ALA A 133 -17.91 1.65 -21.59
C ALA A 133 -16.39 1.90 -21.78
N LEU A 134 -15.55 1.31 -20.92
CA LEU A 134 -14.09 1.39 -21.06
C LEU A 134 -13.55 0.54 -22.23
N ALA A 135 -14.28 -0.48 -22.68
CA ALA A 135 -13.95 -1.19 -23.92
C ALA A 135 -14.27 -0.35 -25.16
N GLU A 136 -15.44 0.30 -25.20
CA GLU A 136 -15.83 1.23 -26.28
C GLU A 136 -14.85 2.40 -26.43
N GLN A 137 -14.41 2.98 -25.30
CA GLN A 137 -13.38 4.03 -25.30
C GLN A 137 -12.02 3.55 -25.83
N ARG A 138 -11.66 2.27 -25.65
CA ARG A 138 -10.43 1.71 -26.23
C ARG A 138 -10.53 1.57 -27.74
N THR A 139 -11.65 1.07 -28.26
CA THR A 139 -11.85 0.99 -29.72
C THR A 139 -11.85 2.38 -30.37
N GLN A 140 -12.44 3.39 -29.72
CA GLN A 140 -12.36 4.78 -30.20
C GLN A 140 -10.92 5.33 -30.20
N LEU A 141 -10.09 4.94 -29.22
CA LEU A 141 -8.69 5.36 -29.13
C LEU A 141 -7.84 4.67 -30.21
N GLU A 142 -8.06 3.38 -30.48
CA GLU A 142 -7.44 2.62 -31.58
C GLU A 142 -7.80 3.23 -32.96
N GLU A 143 -9.07 3.62 -33.17
CA GLU A 143 -9.50 4.36 -34.37
C GLU A 143 -8.80 5.71 -34.52
N LEU A 144 -8.67 6.48 -33.43
CA LEU A 144 -7.96 7.77 -33.42
C LEU A 144 -6.45 7.61 -33.69
N GLU A 145 -5.82 6.56 -33.19
CA GLU A 145 -4.41 6.25 -33.49
C GLU A 145 -4.21 5.83 -34.95
N ALA A 146 -5.14 5.05 -35.53
CA ALA A 146 -5.13 4.73 -36.96
C ALA A 146 -5.30 5.98 -37.85
N LEU A 147 -6.24 6.87 -37.52
CA LEU A 147 -6.43 8.15 -38.20
C LEU A 147 -5.19 9.05 -38.09
N ARG A 148 -4.53 9.08 -36.91
CA ARG A 148 -3.29 9.82 -36.69
C ARG A 148 -2.13 9.26 -37.52
N ALA A 149 -2.01 7.94 -37.64
CA ALA A 149 -1.01 7.30 -38.49
C ALA A 149 -1.23 7.62 -39.98
N ALA A 150 -2.49 7.62 -40.44
CA ALA A 150 -2.84 8.03 -41.79
C ALA A 150 -2.47 9.49 -42.07
N LEU A 151 -2.74 10.42 -41.13
CA LEU A 151 -2.33 11.83 -41.26
C LEU A 151 -0.81 12.01 -41.32
N VAL A 152 -0.03 11.22 -40.57
CA VAL A 152 1.45 11.26 -40.66
C VAL A 152 1.93 10.81 -42.05
N SER A 153 1.36 9.75 -42.61
CA SER A 153 1.67 9.32 -43.99
C SER A 153 1.25 10.37 -45.03
N GLN A 154 0.12 11.04 -44.82
CA GLN A 154 -0.38 12.07 -45.74
C GLN A 154 0.49 13.34 -45.71
N ASN A 155 1.02 13.72 -44.55
CA ASN A 155 1.98 14.81 -44.42
C ASN A 155 3.32 14.48 -45.10
N ALA A 156 3.82 13.24 -44.95
CA ALA A 156 5.05 12.83 -45.64
C ALA A 156 4.93 12.96 -47.17
N HIS A 157 3.76 12.66 -47.75
CA HIS A 157 3.52 12.89 -49.18
C HIS A 157 3.43 14.37 -49.58
N LEU A 158 3.09 15.28 -48.65
CA LEU A 158 3.19 16.73 -48.88
C LEU A 158 4.65 17.18 -48.86
N ASP A 159 5.46 16.68 -47.92
CA ASP A 159 6.90 16.95 -47.87
C ASP A 159 7.60 16.45 -49.15
N GLU A 160 7.22 15.26 -49.66
CA GLU A 160 7.68 14.73 -50.96
C GLU A 160 7.25 15.62 -52.15
N MET A 161 6.01 16.12 -52.15
CA MET A 161 5.50 17.01 -53.19
C MET A 161 6.22 18.36 -53.22
N ASP A 162 6.53 18.95 -52.05
CA ASP A 162 7.24 20.22 -51.96
C ASP A 162 8.75 20.06 -52.27
N ALA A 163 9.35 18.92 -51.93
CA ALA A 163 10.70 18.58 -52.39
C ALA A 163 10.77 18.45 -53.93
N LEU A 164 9.77 17.82 -54.56
CA LEU A 164 9.68 17.72 -56.03
C LEU A 164 9.47 19.09 -56.70
N ARG A 165 8.68 19.99 -56.08
CA ARG A 165 8.51 21.38 -56.55
C ARG A 165 9.84 22.15 -56.51
N ALA A 166 10.56 22.08 -55.40
CA ALA A 166 11.86 22.75 -55.25
C ALA A 166 12.92 22.21 -56.22
N ALA A 167 12.86 20.92 -56.56
CA ALA A 167 13.71 20.33 -57.61
C ALA A 167 13.37 20.85 -59.01
N LEU A 168 12.07 20.98 -59.33
CA LEU A 168 11.61 21.53 -60.62
C LEU A 168 12.00 23.00 -60.79
N GLU A 169 11.83 23.83 -59.75
CA GLU A 169 12.29 25.24 -59.77
C GLU A 169 13.80 25.36 -60.01
N LEU A 170 14.60 24.40 -59.53
CA LEU A 170 16.04 24.34 -59.78
C LEU A 170 16.37 23.96 -61.24
N GLU A 171 15.64 23.03 -61.85
CA GLU A 171 15.79 22.71 -63.28
C GLU A 171 15.37 23.87 -64.19
N GLU A 172 14.26 24.55 -63.88
CA GLU A 172 13.79 25.75 -64.60
C GLU A 172 14.83 26.88 -64.51
N GLN A 173 15.39 27.13 -63.33
CA GLN A 173 16.49 28.09 -63.16
C GLN A 173 17.76 27.67 -63.92
N ALA A 174 18.08 26.38 -63.99
CA ALA A 174 19.21 25.90 -64.77
C ALA A 174 19.00 26.07 -66.29
N HIS A 175 17.79 25.78 -66.78
CA HIS A 175 17.42 26.02 -68.18
C HIS A 175 17.46 27.51 -68.53
N ALA A 176 16.91 28.38 -67.67
CA ALA A 176 16.95 29.83 -67.86
C ALA A 176 18.37 30.40 -67.92
N ARG A 177 19.31 29.83 -67.15
CA ARG A 177 20.75 30.17 -67.22
C ARG A 177 21.37 29.67 -68.52
N ALA A 178 21.12 28.42 -68.92
CA ALA A 178 21.65 27.84 -70.14
C ALA A 178 21.19 28.58 -71.41
N ASP A 179 19.93 29.02 -71.48
CA ASP A 179 19.45 29.87 -72.59
C ASP A 179 20.05 31.29 -72.57
N LEU A 180 20.49 31.80 -71.42
CA LEU A 180 21.24 33.05 -71.30
C LEU A 180 22.68 32.90 -71.79
N GLU A 181 23.39 31.86 -71.36
CA GLU A 181 24.74 31.53 -71.83
C GLU A 181 24.75 31.29 -73.35
N LYS A 182 23.76 30.55 -73.87
CA LYS A 182 23.56 30.31 -75.30
C LYS A 182 23.35 31.58 -76.11
N LYS A 183 22.63 32.58 -75.59
CA LYS A 183 22.51 33.90 -76.21
C LYS A 183 23.85 34.63 -76.23
N MET A 184 24.54 34.71 -75.10
CA MET A 184 25.86 35.35 -75.02
C MET A 184 26.89 34.70 -75.96
N LEU A 185 26.86 33.37 -76.13
CA LEU A 185 27.71 32.66 -77.08
C LEU A 185 27.34 32.95 -78.55
N LEU A 186 26.06 33.11 -78.87
CA LEU A 186 25.62 33.54 -80.21
C LEU A 186 26.09 34.98 -80.50
N ASP A 187 25.92 35.91 -79.56
CA ASP A 187 26.37 37.30 -79.67
C ASP A 187 27.90 37.38 -79.89
N GLN A 188 28.67 36.57 -79.14
CA GLN A 188 30.12 36.43 -79.33
C GLN A 188 30.48 35.87 -80.72
N ILE A 189 29.74 34.88 -81.23
CA ILE A 189 29.95 34.32 -82.56
C ILE A 189 29.64 35.36 -83.65
N GLU A 190 28.64 36.22 -83.48
CA GLU A 190 28.38 37.33 -84.42
C GLU A 190 29.47 38.40 -84.37
N GLY A 191 29.94 38.79 -83.19
CA GLY A 191 31.08 39.70 -83.04
C GLY A 191 32.36 39.16 -83.70
N LEU A 192 32.65 37.87 -83.54
CA LEU A 192 33.79 37.20 -84.19
C LEU A 192 33.64 37.12 -85.72
N LYS A 193 32.42 36.94 -86.25
CA LYS A 193 32.16 37.02 -87.71
C LYS A 193 32.40 38.43 -88.25
N LEU A 194 32.00 39.47 -87.52
CA LEU A 194 32.25 40.86 -87.90
C LEU A 194 33.75 41.13 -87.98
N ALA A 195 34.50 40.80 -86.92
CA ALA A 195 35.95 40.99 -86.86
C ALA A 195 36.70 40.17 -87.92
N ALA A 196 36.19 38.99 -88.32
CA ALA A 196 36.73 38.22 -89.44
C ALA A 196 36.54 38.95 -90.78
N GLY A 197 35.37 39.56 -91.01
CA GLY A 197 35.10 40.38 -92.19
C GLY A 197 35.98 41.63 -92.26
N GLU A 198 36.16 42.34 -91.14
CA GLU A 198 37.11 43.47 -91.03
C GLU A 198 38.55 43.01 -91.34
N ALA A 199 38.96 41.84 -90.87
CA ALA A 199 40.27 41.27 -91.17
C ALA A 199 40.44 40.91 -92.65
N ASP A 200 39.38 40.51 -93.37
CA ASP A 200 39.40 40.24 -94.81
C ASP A 200 39.41 41.54 -95.65
N GLU A 201 38.73 42.60 -95.21
CA GLU A 201 38.88 43.92 -95.83
C GLU A 201 40.30 44.48 -95.62
N LEU A 202 40.86 44.32 -94.42
CA LEU A 202 42.25 44.68 -94.14
C LEU A 202 43.24 43.85 -94.97
N ARG A 203 43.04 42.53 -95.12
CA ARG A 203 43.86 41.67 -96.00
C ARG A 203 43.82 42.14 -97.46
N SER A 204 42.63 42.37 -98.01
CA SER A 204 42.47 42.83 -99.40
C SER A 204 42.87 44.31 -99.61
N ARG A 205 43.05 45.09 -98.54
CA ARG A 205 43.68 46.42 -98.56
C ARG A 205 45.21 46.32 -98.48
N VAL A 206 45.76 45.41 -97.69
CA VAL A 206 47.20 45.09 -97.68
C VAL A 206 47.63 44.57 -99.05
N GLU A 207 46.89 43.64 -99.66
CA GLU A 207 47.20 43.10 -101.00
C GLU A 207 47.22 44.20 -102.09
N ARG A 208 46.41 45.26 -101.95
CA ARG A 208 46.45 46.45 -102.81
C ARG A 208 47.70 47.28 -102.55
N LEU A 209 47.99 47.59 -101.29
CA LEU A 209 49.19 48.32 -100.88
C LEU A 209 50.48 47.57 -101.22
N GLU A 210 50.47 46.24 -101.23
CA GLU A 210 51.60 45.41 -101.65
C GLU A 210 51.82 45.49 -103.16
N LYS A 211 50.76 45.48 -103.98
CA LYS A 211 50.87 45.70 -105.44
C LYS A 211 51.29 47.12 -105.79
N GLU A 212 50.79 48.12 -105.05
CA GLU A 212 51.27 49.50 -105.14
C GLU A 212 52.75 49.58 -104.76
N LEU A 213 53.16 48.97 -103.64
CA LEU A 213 54.55 48.88 -103.20
C LEU A 213 55.44 48.05 -104.14
N GLU A 214 54.92 47.08 -104.89
CA GLU A 214 55.64 46.39 -105.96
C GLU A 214 55.82 47.29 -107.20
N SER A 215 54.82 48.12 -107.53
CA SER A 215 54.96 49.15 -108.57
C SER A 215 55.97 50.23 -108.16
N GLU A 216 55.97 50.64 -106.89
CA GLU A 216 56.97 51.54 -106.34
C GLU A 216 58.33 50.87 -106.21
N ARG A 217 58.43 49.60 -105.81
CA ARG A 217 59.70 48.85 -105.77
C ARG A 217 60.27 48.62 -107.17
N THR A 218 59.47 48.46 -108.21
CA THR A 218 59.98 48.40 -109.59
C THR A 218 60.40 49.78 -110.10
N ALA A 219 59.77 50.87 -109.64
CA ALA A 219 60.25 52.24 -109.87
C ALA A 219 61.54 52.55 -109.07
N VAL A 220 61.63 52.12 -107.82
CA VAL A 220 62.80 52.25 -106.95
C VAL A 220 63.93 51.34 -107.42
N LEU A 221 63.65 50.16 -108.00
CA LEU A 221 64.67 49.34 -108.67
C LEU A 221 65.20 50.01 -109.94
N ARG A 222 64.41 50.80 -110.68
CA ARG A 222 64.94 51.68 -111.75
C ARG A 222 65.88 52.77 -111.20
N LEU A 223 65.65 53.25 -109.97
CA LEU A 223 66.49 54.26 -109.30
C LEU A 223 67.69 53.66 -108.54
N GLN A 224 67.58 52.42 -108.06
CA GLN A 224 68.66 51.67 -107.41
C GLN A 224 69.54 50.93 -108.41
N ALA A 225 69.06 50.71 -109.65
CA ALA A 225 69.93 50.48 -110.81
C ALA A 225 70.88 51.68 -111.08
N GLN A 226 70.66 52.84 -110.45
CA GLN A 226 71.58 53.99 -110.45
C GLN A 226 72.37 54.13 -109.12
N SER A 227 72.08 53.34 -108.08
CA SER A 227 72.77 53.38 -106.78
C SER A 227 72.58 52.10 -105.95
N ALA A 228 73.68 51.38 -105.68
CA ALA A 228 73.66 50.12 -104.92
C ALA A 228 74.76 50.09 -103.84
N ALA A 229 74.39 49.77 -102.58
CA ALA A 229 75.25 49.08 -101.59
C ALA A 229 74.55 48.75 -100.25
N ARG A 230 74.35 47.44 -99.98
CA ARG A 230 74.84 46.67 -98.80
C ARG A 230 74.60 47.16 -97.35
N VAL A 231 74.04 46.28 -96.49
CA VAL A 231 74.57 45.76 -95.18
C VAL A 231 73.47 44.95 -94.43
N GLU A 232 73.87 44.01 -93.55
CA GLU A 232 73.03 43.04 -92.80
C GLU A 232 73.04 43.31 -91.26
N VAL A 233 72.22 42.57 -90.47
CA VAL A 233 72.58 41.80 -89.22
C VAL A 233 71.34 41.45 -88.32
N ARG A 234 71.50 40.48 -87.39
CA ARG A 234 70.52 39.73 -86.55
C ARG A 234 70.60 40.16 -85.03
N PRO A 235 70.16 39.39 -84.00
CA PRO A 235 68.79 39.00 -83.54
C PRO A 235 68.53 39.14 -82.00
N ALA A 236 67.40 38.56 -81.49
CA ALA A 236 67.17 38.02 -80.11
C ALA A 236 66.92 39.01 -78.93
N ALA A 237 66.42 38.65 -77.72
CA ALA A 237 65.44 37.65 -77.19
C ALA A 237 65.32 37.82 -75.63
N GLN A 238 64.23 37.38 -74.93
CA GLN A 238 64.19 36.86 -73.51
C GLN A 238 62.76 36.67 -72.90
N ALA A 239 62.66 36.17 -71.65
CA ALA A 239 61.43 35.67 -70.96
C ALA A 239 61.43 35.94 -69.38
N PRO A 240 60.66 35.30 -68.45
CA PRO A 240 59.92 36.01 -67.36
C PRO A 240 60.21 35.58 -65.88
N ALA A 241 59.33 35.92 -64.90
CA ALA A 241 59.48 35.69 -63.43
C ALA A 241 58.15 35.33 -62.66
N ALA A 242 58.23 34.99 -61.34
CA ALA A 242 57.15 34.50 -60.41
C ALA A 242 56.99 35.41 -59.14
N PRO A 243 56.64 35.06 -57.85
CA PRO A 243 56.25 33.79 -57.11
C PRO A 243 55.12 33.96 -55.99
N ILE A 244 55.06 33.08 -54.93
CA ILE A 244 54.60 33.28 -53.48
C ILE A 244 53.45 32.38 -52.86
N GLN A 245 53.42 32.24 -51.49
CA GLN A 245 52.67 31.33 -50.54
C GLN A 245 52.20 32.14 -49.26
N PRO A 246 52.01 31.67 -47.96
CA PRO A 246 51.73 30.37 -47.25
C PRO A 246 50.68 30.43 -46.05
N ALA A 247 50.35 29.33 -45.29
CA ALA A 247 49.70 29.37 -43.91
C ALA A 247 49.59 28.02 -43.09
N VAL A 248 49.42 28.07 -41.73
CA VAL A 248 49.25 26.99 -40.66
C VAL A 248 48.82 27.62 -39.27
N PRO A 249 48.54 26.97 -38.08
CA PRO A 249 48.56 25.55 -37.57
C PRO A 249 47.15 25.05 -37.04
N PRO A 250 46.73 24.65 -35.76
CA PRO A 250 47.30 24.45 -34.37
C PRO A 250 46.96 23.06 -33.66
N ARG A 251 46.86 22.95 -32.30
CA ARG A 251 46.65 21.73 -31.40
C ARG A 251 46.36 22.13 -29.89
N PRO A 252 46.29 21.27 -28.80
CA PRO A 252 45.65 19.95 -28.47
C PRO A 252 45.07 19.71 -26.99
N ALA A 253 44.57 18.50 -26.64
CA ALA A 253 44.74 17.69 -25.37
C ALA A 253 43.83 17.71 -24.07
N ALA A 254 43.86 16.57 -23.33
CA ALA A 254 43.84 16.32 -21.85
C ALA A 254 42.65 15.61 -21.13
N GLU A 255 42.96 14.92 -20.00
CA GLU A 255 42.16 13.94 -19.21
C GLU A 255 42.02 14.31 -17.69
N PRO A 256 41.24 13.58 -16.85
CA PRO A 256 40.74 14.09 -15.55
C PRO A 256 41.38 13.51 -14.25
N GLU A 257 41.33 14.30 -13.17
CA GLU A 257 41.37 13.84 -11.77
C GLU A 257 40.46 14.70 -10.85
N ASN A 258 40.25 14.25 -9.60
CA ASN A 258 39.61 14.97 -8.48
C ASN A 258 38.11 15.33 -8.63
N ALA A 259 37.27 14.30 -8.76
CA ALA A 259 35.81 14.47 -8.87
C ALA A 259 35.05 14.47 -7.53
N LEU A 260 35.43 13.59 -6.58
CA LEU A 260 34.71 13.41 -5.29
C LEU A 260 34.61 14.68 -4.42
N GLN A 261 35.65 15.52 -4.38
CA GLN A 261 35.60 16.78 -3.61
C GLN A 261 34.67 17.84 -4.20
N LYS A 262 34.23 17.68 -5.46
CA LYS A 262 33.48 18.69 -6.20
C LYS A 262 31.99 18.65 -5.89
N VAL A 263 31.43 17.45 -5.71
CA VAL A 263 30.00 17.18 -5.44
C VAL A 263 29.53 17.91 -4.17
N LEU A 264 30.31 17.83 -3.09
CA LEU A 264 29.92 18.35 -1.78
C LEU A 264 30.03 19.88 -1.64
N LYS A 265 30.60 20.59 -2.63
CA LYS A 265 30.84 22.05 -2.56
C LYS A 265 29.86 22.90 -3.36
N SER A 266 29.06 22.33 -4.26
CA SER A 266 28.11 23.10 -5.09
C SER A 266 26.81 23.47 -4.35
N ARG A 267 26.89 24.30 -3.30
CA ARG A 267 25.72 24.95 -2.67
C ARG A 267 25.18 26.12 -3.52
N SER A 268 24.95 25.90 -4.80
CA SER A 268 24.46 26.92 -5.75
C SER A 268 22.93 26.89 -5.90
N ARG A 269 22.33 28.08 -6.04
CA ARG A 269 20.90 28.26 -6.30
C ARG A 269 20.63 28.25 -7.80
N GLY A 270 20.55 27.05 -8.38
CA GLY A 270 20.09 26.81 -9.76
C GLY A 270 18.85 25.92 -9.81
N PRO A 271 18.27 25.70 -11.02
CA PRO A 271 17.22 24.70 -11.23
C PRO A 271 17.71 23.28 -10.88
N ARG A 272 16.77 22.36 -10.60
CA ARG A 272 17.09 20.96 -10.26
C ARG A 272 17.75 20.27 -11.47
N ARG A 273 19.07 20.09 -11.41
CA ARG A 273 19.84 19.25 -12.33
C ARG A 273 19.30 17.82 -12.33
N GLN A 274 19.42 17.12 -13.45
CA GLN A 274 18.92 15.74 -13.58
C GLN A 274 19.88 14.74 -12.93
N LEU A 275 19.40 13.58 -12.51
CA LEU A 275 20.21 12.61 -11.75
C LEU A 275 21.42 12.11 -12.58
N GLY A 276 21.22 11.80 -13.87
CA GLY A 276 22.32 11.46 -14.79
C GLY A 276 23.32 12.61 -14.98
N GLU A 277 22.84 13.84 -15.17
CA GLU A 277 23.68 15.05 -15.30
C GLU A 277 24.57 15.26 -14.06
N ILE A 278 24.06 14.98 -12.85
CA ILE A 278 24.84 15.08 -11.62
C ILE A 278 25.87 13.96 -11.53
N LEU A 279 25.53 12.72 -11.92
CA LEU A 279 26.46 11.57 -11.94
C LEU A 279 27.59 11.73 -12.97
N ILE A 280 27.31 12.36 -14.11
CA ILE A 280 28.33 12.74 -15.11
C ILE A 280 29.18 13.90 -14.56
N THR A 281 28.56 14.93 -13.97
CA THR A 281 29.28 16.06 -13.35
C THR A 281 30.18 15.61 -12.19
N SER A 282 29.82 14.53 -11.49
CA SER A 282 30.61 13.92 -10.40
C SER A 282 31.64 12.89 -10.86
N GLY A 283 31.76 12.64 -12.16
CA GLY A 283 32.71 11.68 -12.72
C GLY A 283 32.44 10.22 -12.34
N VAL A 284 31.20 9.91 -11.92
CA VAL A 284 30.78 8.53 -11.58
C VAL A 284 30.37 7.78 -12.84
N LEU A 285 29.71 8.46 -13.79
CA LEU A 285 29.25 7.87 -15.05
C LEU A 285 29.76 8.64 -16.27
N THR A 286 29.97 7.93 -17.37
CA THR A 286 30.08 8.50 -18.71
C THR A 286 28.69 8.81 -19.29
N GLN A 287 28.65 9.61 -20.37
CA GLN A 287 27.40 9.84 -21.12
C GLN A 287 26.84 8.51 -21.67
N ASP A 288 27.70 7.66 -22.23
CA ASP A 288 27.30 6.39 -22.85
C ASP A 288 26.60 5.43 -21.87
N GLN A 289 27.08 5.39 -20.61
CA GLN A 289 26.48 4.61 -19.52
C GLN A 289 25.12 5.16 -19.06
N VAL A 290 24.95 6.49 -19.07
CA VAL A 290 23.65 7.12 -18.77
C VAL A 290 22.66 6.84 -19.91
N ASP A 291 23.10 6.96 -21.16
CA ASP A 291 22.28 6.67 -22.33
C ASP A 291 21.88 5.18 -22.39
N GLU A 292 22.76 4.26 -21.97
CA GLU A 292 22.44 2.84 -21.83
C GLU A 292 21.39 2.58 -20.74
N ALA A 293 21.54 3.18 -19.56
CA ALA A 293 20.55 3.09 -18.50
C ALA A 293 19.19 3.70 -18.92
N ILE A 294 19.19 4.76 -19.73
CA ILE A 294 17.97 5.34 -20.33
C ILE A 294 17.33 4.38 -21.35
N ARG A 295 18.11 3.72 -22.22
CA ARG A 295 17.57 2.69 -23.16
C ARG A 295 16.86 1.56 -22.42
N VAL A 296 17.43 1.11 -21.30
CA VAL A 296 16.78 0.10 -20.42
C VAL A 296 15.54 0.69 -19.75
N GLN A 297 15.53 1.96 -19.32
CA GLN A 297 14.36 2.59 -18.71
C GLN A 297 13.21 2.83 -19.70
N VAL A 298 13.50 3.10 -20.98
CA VAL A 298 12.47 3.17 -22.04
C VAL A 298 11.83 1.81 -22.27
N SER A 299 12.60 0.72 -22.05
CA SER A 299 12.12 -0.66 -22.17
C SER A 299 11.31 -1.14 -20.95
N ASP A 300 11.60 -0.63 -19.75
CA ASP A 300 10.78 -0.82 -18.54
C ASP A 300 10.55 0.53 -17.82
N PRO A 301 9.48 1.27 -18.21
CA PRO A 301 9.16 2.57 -17.60
C PRO A 301 8.77 2.52 -16.12
N ARG A 302 8.56 1.32 -15.54
CA ARG A 302 8.26 1.17 -14.10
C ARG A 302 9.52 1.15 -13.25
N ARG A 303 10.67 0.80 -13.83
CA ARG A 303 11.96 0.84 -13.14
C ARG A 303 12.52 2.27 -13.14
N ARG A 304 13.24 2.58 -12.07
CA ARG A 304 13.84 3.90 -11.84
C ARG A 304 15.27 3.89 -12.38
N LEU A 305 15.66 4.96 -13.07
CA LEU A 305 17.01 5.13 -13.63
C LEU A 305 18.12 4.80 -12.62
N GLY A 306 17.99 5.29 -11.37
CA GLY A 306 18.95 5.01 -10.31
C GLY A 306 19.07 3.53 -9.93
N THR A 307 17.96 2.76 -9.98
CA THR A 307 17.98 1.30 -9.76
C THR A 307 18.63 0.59 -10.95
N ILE A 308 18.30 0.99 -12.17
CA ILE A 308 18.88 0.44 -13.40
C ILE A 308 20.41 0.65 -13.44
N ILE A 309 20.90 1.82 -13.01
CA ILE A 309 22.34 2.12 -12.92
C ILE A 309 23.06 1.19 -11.93
N VAL A 310 22.39 0.77 -10.83
CA VAL A 310 22.93 -0.22 -9.87
C VAL A 310 22.87 -1.63 -10.46
N ASP A 311 21.75 -2.01 -11.10
CA ASP A 311 21.57 -3.33 -11.70
C ASP A 311 22.53 -3.59 -12.87
N LEU A 312 22.94 -2.54 -13.60
CA LEU A 312 24.00 -2.57 -14.62
C LEU A 312 25.42 -2.50 -14.03
N GLY A 313 25.57 -2.34 -12.71
CA GLY A 313 26.86 -2.29 -12.01
C GLY A 313 27.64 -0.99 -12.22
N PHE A 314 27.03 0.06 -12.79
CA PHE A 314 27.74 1.30 -13.12
C PHE A 314 27.94 2.24 -11.91
N ALA A 315 27.11 2.14 -10.87
CA ALA A 315 27.30 2.82 -9.58
C ALA A 315 26.71 2.00 -8.42
N THR A 316 27.13 2.28 -7.17
CA THR A 316 26.59 1.62 -5.97
C THR A 316 25.31 2.29 -5.48
N GLU A 317 24.47 1.57 -4.71
CA GLU A 317 23.29 2.15 -4.05
C GLU A 317 23.64 3.40 -3.24
N GLU A 318 24.79 3.39 -2.54
CA GLU A 318 25.29 4.49 -1.71
C GLU A 318 25.56 5.75 -2.53
N ILE A 319 26.20 5.62 -3.70
CA ILE A 319 26.49 6.75 -4.58
C ILE A 319 25.19 7.32 -5.18
N ILE A 320 24.24 6.47 -5.54
CA ILE A 320 22.92 6.89 -6.04
C ILE A 320 22.11 7.60 -4.95
N ALA A 321 22.08 7.06 -3.74
CA ALA A 321 21.37 7.62 -2.59
C ALA A 321 21.98 8.97 -2.14
N ALA A 322 23.31 9.06 -2.02
CA ALA A 322 24.00 10.31 -1.72
C ALA A 322 23.79 11.38 -2.82
N THR A 323 23.77 10.97 -4.10
CA THR A 323 23.47 11.86 -5.23
C THR A 323 22.04 12.38 -5.19
N LEU A 324 21.06 11.51 -4.89
CA LEU A 324 19.65 11.88 -4.76
C LEU A 324 19.42 12.83 -3.57
N ALA A 325 20.09 12.58 -2.44
CA ALA A 325 20.08 13.49 -1.29
C ALA A 325 20.64 14.88 -1.64
N ALA A 326 21.76 14.94 -2.37
CA ALA A 326 22.36 16.19 -2.84
C ALA A 326 21.45 16.94 -3.83
N GLN A 327 20.81 16.23 -4.77
CA GLN A 327 19.86 16.78 -5.75
C GLN A 327 18.65 17.43 -5.06
N LEU A 328 18.13 16.78 -4.01
CA LEU A 328 16.93 17.19 -3.29
C LEU A 328 17.22 18.08 -2.06
N ARG A 329 18.50 18.25 -1.71
CA ARG A 329 19.01 19.00 -0.55
C ARG A 329 18.52 18.46 0.81
N THR A 330 18.28 17.15 0.89
CA THR A 330 17.95 16.44 2.14
C THR A 330 19.19 15.71 2.69
N ARG A 331 19.04 15.12 3.88
CA ARG A 331 20.07 14.29 4.53
C ARG A 331 20.13 12.90 3.89
N PHE A 332 21.32 12.30 3.93
CA PHE A 332 21.58 10.90 3.62
C PHE A 332 22.08 10.21 4.89
N VAL A 333 21.58 8.99 5.19
CA VAL A 333 21.93 8.23 6.41
C VAL A 333 22.22 6.77 6.07
N ASP A 334 23.48 6.35 6.26
CA ASP A 334 23.92 4.97 6.03
C ASP A 334 23.44 3.98 7.10
N ASN A 335 23.38 4.43 8.37
CA ASN A 335 23.08 3.59 9.52
C ASN A 335 21.85 4.07 10.30
N LEU A 336 20.68 3.68 9.79
CA LEU A 336 19.36 4.01 10.33
C LEU A 336 19.22 3.64 11.82
N GLU A 337 19.77 2.50 12.24
CA GLU A 337 19.62 1.98 13.62
C GLU A 337 20.20 2.90 14.69
N ARG A 338 21.09 3.82 14.31
CA ARG A 338 21.66 4.84 15.20
C ARG A 338 20.75 6.06 15.41
N GLU A 339 19.88 6.36 14.45
CA GLU A 339 18.99 7.54 14.48
C GLU A 339 17.54 7.19 14.82
N MET A 340 17.18 5.90 14.85
CA MET A 340 15.85 5.41 15.25
C MET A 340 15.56 5.62 16.75
N THR A 341 14.54 6.42 17.07
CA THR A 341 14.01 6.58 18.43
C THR A 341 12.81 5.63 18.68
N PRO A 342 12.62 5.11 19.91
CA PRO A 342 11.45 4.29 20.25
C PRO A 342 10.10 5.00 20.08
N GLU A 343 10.10 6.33 20.04
CA GLU A 343 8.91 7.16 19.87
C GLU A 343 8.47 7.20 18.41
N ALA A 344 9.40 7.44 17.48
CA ALA A 344 9.11 7.42 16.05
C ALA A 344 8.62 6.03 15.58
N MET A 345 9.22 4.97 16.12
CA MET A 345 8.82 3.57 15.90
C MET A 345 7.42 3.21 16.42
N ARG A 346 6.87 3.98 17.37
CA ARG A 346 5.50 3.82 17.91
C ARG A 346 4.46 4.63 17.15
N VAL A 347 4.86 5.76 16.57
CA VAL A 347 3.97 6.70 15.87
C VAL A 347 3.58 6.18 14.48
N VAL A 348 4.49 5.54 13.74
CA VAL A 348 4.17 4.95 12.41
C VAL A 348 3.61 3.53 12.54
N PRO A 349 2.42 3.23 11.97
CA PRO A 349 1.90 1.87 11.92
C PRO A 349 2.80 0.92 11.13
N GLN A 350 3.07 -0.27 11.69
CA GLN A 350 3.90 -1.34 11.09
C GLN A 350 3.51 -1.68 9.64
N ASN A 351 2.20 -1.78 9.36
CA ASN A 351 1.72 -2.10 8.01
C ASN A 351 2.11 -1.01 6.99
N LEU A 352 2.12 0.26 7.42
CA LEU A 352 2.45 1.41 6.58
C LEU A 352 3.96 1.49 6.31
N ALA A 353 4.78 1.28 7.35
CA ALA A 353 6.23 1.18 7.22
C ALA A 353 6.67 0.07 6.23
N ILE A 354 6.00 -1.08 6.27
CA ILE A 354 6.22 -2.19 5.32
C ILE A 354 5.71 -1.82 3.92
N HIS A 355 4.49 -1.30 3.80
CA HIS A 355 3.84 -1.02 2.50
C HIS A 355 4.63 -0.01 1.65
N HIS A 356 5.03 1.11 2.24
CA HIS A 356 5.78 2.15 1.54
C HIS A 356 7.31 1.98 1.63
N ARG A 357 7.77 0.87 2.23
CA ARG A 357 9.18 0.53 2.47
C ARG A 357 9.96 1.73 3.02
N CYS A 358 9.57 2.17 4.22
CA CYS A 358 10.14 3.32 4.90
C CYS A 358 10.40 3.02 6.39
N VAL A 359 11.33 3.75 7.00
CA VAL A 359 11.74 3.56 8.40
C VAL A 359 11.62 4.89 9.15
N PRO A 360 10.79 5.01 10.20
CA PRO A 360 10.78 6.20 11.04
C PRO A 360 12.08 6.31 11.83
N LEU A 361 12.74 7.48 11.75
CA LEU A 361 13.97 7.76 12.50
C LEU A 361 13.63 8.48 13.81
N ALA A 362 13.23 9.75 13.72
CA ALA A 362 13.01 10.59 14.90
C ALA A 362 11.65 11.29 14.83
N PHE A 363 11.04 11.48 15.99
CA PHE A 363 9.79 12.22 16.15
C PHE A 363 9.98 13.29 17.23
N GLY A 364 9.52 14.52 16.97
CA GLY A 364 9.64 15.61 17.92
C GLY A 364 9.10 16.93 17.37
N GLY A 365 8.50 17.76 18.23
CA GLY A 365 7.99 19.08 17.85
C GLY A 365 6.90 19.07 16.75
N GLY A 366 6.20 17.95 16.57
CA GLY A 366 5.23 17.76 15.47
C GLY A 366 5.85 17.40 14.12
N THR A 367 7.18 17.17 14.06
CA THR A 367 7.90 16.68 12.88
C THR A 367 8.31 15.22 13.05
N LEU A 368 8.23 14.44 11.98
CA LEU A 368 8.64 13.04 11.90
C LEU A 368 9.68 12.88 10.78
N SER A 369 10.95 12.65 11.12
CA SER A 369 11.99 12.33 10.13
C SER A 369 11.87 10.86 9.72
N VAL A 370 11.69 10.57 8.43
CA VAL A 370 11.48 9.21 7.90
C VAL A 370 12.52 8.89 6.83
N ALA A 371 13.23 7.77 6.98
CA ALA A 371 14.15 7.25 5.98
C ALA A 371 13.39 6.53 4.86
N MET A 372 13.65 6.93 3.61
CA MET A 372 12.96 6.44 2.41
C MET A 372 13.97 6.17 1.28
N ALA A 373 13.79 5.06 0.56
CA ALA A 373 14.55 4.77 -0.67
C ALA A 373 14.09 5.68 -1.83
N ASN A 374 12.83 6.12 -1.79
CA ASN A 374 12.29 7.16 -2.67
C ASN A 374 11.78 8.37 -1.85
N PRO A 375 12.57 9.45 -1.70
CA PRO A 375 12.09 10.72 -1.11
C PRO A 375 11.13 11.51 -2.04
N LEU A 376 10.91 11.05 -3.28
CA LEU A 376 9.94 11.63 -4.22
C LEU A 376 8.61 10.86 -4.23
N ASP A 377 8.32 10.11 -3.16
CA ASP A 377 7.07 9.37 -3.02
C ASP A 377 6.02 10.21 -2.28
N LEU A 378 5.33 11.08 -3.02
CA LEU A 378 4.35 11.99 -2.42
C LEU A 378 3.22 11.21 -1.73
N ILE A 379 2.75 10.11 -2.34
CA ILE A 379 1.70 9.25 -1.77
C ILE A 379 2.15 8.68 -0.43
N ALA A 380 3.34 8.07 -0.35
CA ALA A 380 3.86 7.57 0.92
C ALA A 380 4.05 8.68 1.98
N ILE A 381 4.47 9.87 1.58
CA ILE A 381 4.62 11.02 2.48
C ILE A 381 3.25 11.47 3.00
N GLU A 382 2.24 11.59 2.13
CA GLU A 382 0.87 11.98 2.48
C GLU A 382 0.19 10.94 3.37
N ASP A 383 0.30 9.64 3.05
CA ASP A 383 -0.25 8.55 3.87
C ASP A 383 0.40 8.51 5.27
N LEU A 384 1.72 8.74 5.36
CA LEU A 384 2.42 8.89 6.65
C LEU A 384 1.94 10.14 7.42
N GLN A 385 1.77 11.29 6.76
CA GLN A 385 1.27 12.51 7.40
C GLN A 385 -0.15 12.32 7.93
N HIS A 386 -1.05 11.72 7.16
CA HIS A 386 -2.42 11.40 7.58
C HIS A 386 -2.46 10.40 8.74
N ALA A 387 -1.65 9.33 8.69
CA ALA A 387 -1.64 8.30 9.73
C ALA A 387 -1.02 8.76 11.06
N THR A 388 -0.11 9.75 11.03
CA THR A 388 0.64 10.19 12.21
C THR A 388 0.25 11.57 12.74
N GLY A 389 -0.50 12.37 11.97
CA GLY A 389 -0.85 13.74 12.32
C GLY A 389 0.36 14.69 12.41
N ALA A 390 1.48 14.33 11.79
CA ALA A 390 2.77 15.00 11.93
C ALA A 390 3.34 15.40 10.57
N PHE A 391 4.17 16.46 10.54
CA PHE A 391 4.87 16.86 9.32
C PHE A 391 6.03 15.91 9.02
N VAL A 392 6.03 15.26 7.86
CA VAL A 392 7.06 14.27 7.48
C VAL A 392 8.25 14.94 6.80
N GLU A 393 9.45 14.75 7.35
CA GLU A 393 10.73 15.13 6.75
C GLU A 393 11.38 13.90 6.09
N PRO A 394 11.37 13.77 4.74
CA PRO A 394 11.96 12.62 4.06
C PRO A 394 13.49 12.70 4.03
N VAL A 395 14.13 11.72 4.68
CA VAL A 395 15.58 11.47 4.69
C VAL A 395 15.90 10.34 3.72
N VAL A 396 17.02 10.43 3.00
CA VAL A 396 17.40 9.39 2.02
C VAL A 396 18.24 8.30 2.66
N ALA A 397 17.95 7.05 2.29
CA ALA A 397 18.72 5.88 2.66
C ALA A 397 18.82 4.91 1.47
N THR A 398 19.77 3.98 1.52
CA THR A 398 19.84 2.89 0.53
C THR A 398 18.68 1.90 0.72
N ALA A 399 18.21 1.29 -0.37
CA ALA A 399 17.11 0.33 -0.31
C ALA A 399 17.50 -0.87 0.54
N SER A 400 18.74 -1.35 0.36
CA SER A 400 19.36 -2.37 1.18
C SER A 400 19.44 -2.01 2.67
N ALA A 401 19.56 -0.74 3.07
CA ALA A 401 19.55 -0.35 4.49
C ALA A 401 18.14 -0.41 5.09
N ILE A 402 17.14 0.06 4.36
CA ILE A 402 15.74 0.02 4.75
C ILE A 402 15.25 -1.42 4.90
N ASP A 403 15.51 -2.28 3.92
CA ASP A 403 15.06 -3.67 3.96
C ASP A 403 15.68 -4.45 5.14
N ARG A 404 16.96 -4.20 5.50
CA ARG A 404 17.57 -4.80 6.69
C ARG A 404 16.80 -4.46 7.96
N VAL A 405 16.41 -3.18 8.13
CA VAL A 405 15.69 -2.71 9.31
C VAL A 405 14.25 -3.20 9.33
N LEU A 406 13.54 -3.16 8.20
CA LEU A 406 12.18 -3.69 8.08
C LEU A 406 12.13 -5.18 8.44
N ASN A 407 13.06 -5.99 7.90
CA ASN A 407 13.16 -7.40 8.24
C ASN A 407 13.44 -7.62 9.74
N LYS A 408 14.40 -6.87 10.31
CA LYS A 408 14.86 -7.01 11.70
C LYS A 408 13.80 -6.63 12.74
N TYR A 409 13.09 -5.52 12.54
CA TYR A 409 12.17 -4.94 13.52
C TYR A 409 10.69 -5.20 13.24
N TYR A 410 10.28 -5.31 11.97
CA TYR A 410 8.86 -5.37 11.60
C TYR A 410 8.40 -6.70 10.96
N MET A 411 9.29 -7.56 10.45
CA MET A 411 8.86 -8.84 9.83
C MET A 411 9.06 -10.06 10.73
N LYS A 412 9.92 -9.99 11.75
CA LYS A 412 10.28 -11.11 12.62
C LYS A 412 9.13 -11.65 13.49
N THR A 413 8.12 -10.82 13.77
CA THR A 413 7.02 -11.09 14.72
C THR A 413 5.98 -12.11 14.23
N LYS A 414 5.95 -12.47 12.93
CA LYS A 414 4.93 -13.38 12.35
C LYS A 414 5.24 -14.89 12.49
N SER A 415 6.19 -15.29 13.34
CA SER A 415 6.69 -16.68 13.42
C SER A 415 6.24 -17.48 14.66
N SER A 416 5.61 -16.86 15.65
CA SER A 416 5.17 -17.50 16.90
C SER A 416 3.65 -17.44 17.06
N GLY A 417 2.91 -18.25 16.30
CA GLY A 417 1.44 -18.12 16.26
C GLY A 417 0.63 -19.24 15.60
N PHE A 418 1.19 -20.44 15.38
CA PHE A 418 0.38 -21.61 15.01
C PHE A 418 0.97 -22.90 15.58
N THR A 419 0.26 -23.51 16.52
CA THR A 419 0.53 -24.86 17.01
C THR A 419 -0.82 -25.53 17.23
N THR A 420 -1.28 -26.24 16.21
CA THR A 420 -2.49 -27.05 16.27
C THR A 420 -2.32 -28.15 17.33
N ARG A 421 -3.36 -28.34 18.14
CA ARG A 421 -3.53 -29.45 19.07
C ARG A 421 -5.00 -29.84 19.08
#